data_AF-A0A7D6HR57-F1
#
_entry.id   AF-A0A7D6HR57-F1
#
_cell.length_a   1.000
_cell.length_b   1.000
_cell.length_c   1.000
_cell.angle_alpha   90.00
_cell.angle_beta   90.00
_cell.angle_gamma   90.00
#
_symmetry.space_group_name_H-M   'P 1'
#
loop_
_entity.id
_entity.type
_entity.pdbx_description
1 polymer ?
#
loop_
_entity_poly.entity_id
_entity_poly.type
_entity_poly.pdbx_seq_one_letter_code
_entity_poly.pdbx_strand_id
1 'polypeptide(L)'
;MSHHKSNVRDLEFNLFKVLNLGKILDTEKALEGVQAVTATLSTHLLAADEQPAELYKVGLGAVRFLPAVGDLLVGWQLLHQAQIALTELDAGATESDVDSYHEKIAVAQYFTRNVLPALAATQAIIDAGDGKIMELDDTVF
;
A
#
# COMPACT_ATOMS: atom_id res chain seq x y z
N MET A 1 26.34 -35.35 5.96
CA MET A 1 26.51 -33.91 5.64
C MET A 1 25.68 -33.58 4.42
N SER A 2 24.60 -32.84 4.58
CA SER A 2 24.26 -31.74 3.67
C SER A 2 23.22 -30.89 4.38
N HIS A 3 23.69 -29.77 4.95
CA HIS A 3 22.83 -28.76 5.52
C HIS A 3 21.98 -28.19 4.39
N HIS A 4 20.65 -28.28 4.53
CA HIS A 4 19.72 -27.55 3.68
C HIS A 4 19.96 -26.05 3.94
N LYS A 5 20.80 -25.44 3.11
CA LYS A 5 21.00 -23.99 3.08
C LYS A 5 19.72 -23.38 2.53
N SER A 6 18.88 -22.84 3.41
CA SER A 6 17.78 -21.97 3.04
C SER A 6 18.36 -20.84 2.17
N ASN A 7 18.01 -20.84 0.89
CA ASN A 7 18.53 -19.88 -0.07
C ASN A 7 17.76 -18.58 0.14
N VAL A 8 18.43 -17.42 0.19
CA VAL A 8 17.76 -16.12 0.44
C VAL A 8 16.72 -15.80 -0.66
N ARG A 9 16.83 -16.44 -1.83
CA ARG A 9 15.82 -16.41 -2.91
C ARG A 9 14.49 -17.09 -2.55
N ASP A 10 14.48 -18.01 -1.59
CA ASP A 10 13.25 -18.66 -1.09
C ASP A 10 12.52 -17.79 -0.05
N LEU A 11 13.20 -16.77 0.51
CA LEU A 11 12.61 -15.78 1.42
C LEU A 11 11.94 -14.62 0.67
N GLU A 12 12.29 -14.38 -0.60
CA GLU A 12 11.55 -13.50 -1.51
C GLU A 12 10.45 -14.28 -2.25
N PHE A 13 9.69 -15.08 -1.50
CA PHE A 13 8.46 -15.70 -1.99
C PHE A 13 7.42 -14.59 -2.18
N ASN A 14 7.58 -13.85 -3.27
CA ASN A 14 6.82 -12.67 -3.57
C ASN A 14 5.38 -13.11 -3.82
N LEU A 15 4.49 -12.79 -2.88
CA LEU A 15 3.08 -13.19 -2.87
C LEU A 15 2.39 -12.89 -4.22
N PHE A 16 2.83 -11.81 -4.88
CA PHE A 16 2.40 -11.38 -6.21
C PHE A 16 2.78 -12.33 -7.35
N LYS A 17 3.91 -13.03 -7.23
CA LYS A 17 4.42 -13.98 -8.23
C LYS A 17 3.73 -15.33 -8.14
N VAL A 18 3.33 -15.74 -6.94
CA VAL A 18 2.61 -16.98 -6.65
C VAL A 18 1.14 -16.90 -7.08
N LEU A 19 0.57 -15.71 -6.98
CA LEU A 19 -0.82 -15.44 -7.36
C LEU A 19 -1.00 -14.99 -8.82
N ASN A 20 0.06 -14.98 -9.64
CA ASN A 20 0.05 -14.49 -11.03
C ASN A 20 -0.52 -13.05 -11.17
N LEU A 21 -0.43 -12.24 -10.10
CA LEU A 21 -0.91 -10.85 -10.05
C LEU A 21 0.09 -9.86 -10.66
N GLY A 22 1.26 -10.34 -11.13
CA GLY A 22 2.33 -9.53 -11.74
C GLY A 22 1.96 -8.74 -12.99
N LYS A 23 0.69 -8.77 -13.43
CA LYS A 23 0.14 -7.87 -14.46
C LYS A 23 -0.59 -6.65 -13.90
N ILE A 24 -0.72 -6.51 -12.59
CA ILE A 24 -1.27 -5.32 -11.94
C ILE A 24 -0.09 -4.46 -11.47
N LEU A 25 0.50 -3.74 -12.42
CA LEU A 25 1.70 -2.90 -12.25
C LEU A 25 1.56 -1.78 -11.20
N ASP A 26 0.36 -1.56 -10.67
CA ASP A 26 0.05 -0.44 -9.76
C ASP A 26 0.08 -0.85 -8.28
N THR A 27 -0.08 -2.14 -7.93
CA THR A 27 -0.09 -2.57 -6.52
C THR A 27 1.31 -2.67 -5.91
N GLU A 28 2.31 -3.04 -6.72
CA GLU A 28 3.72 -3.00 -6.29
C GLU A 28 4.13 -1.57 -5.96
N LYS A 29 3.80 -0.62 -6.84
CA LYS A 29 4.04 0.82 -6.60
C LYS A 29 3.29 1.34 -5.38
N ALA A 30 2.05 0.90 -5.17
CA ALA A 30 1.28 1.25 -3.98
C ALA A 30 1.97 0.76 -2.69
N LEU A 31 2.48 -0.46 -2.69
CA LEU A 31 3.23 -1.01 -1.55
C LEU A 31 4.55 -0.25 -1.33
N GLU A 32 5.32 -0.02 -2.39
CA GLU A 32 6.56 0.76 -2.35
C GLU A 32 6.31 2.16 -1.77
N GLY A 33 5.23 2.83 -2.19
CA GLY A 33 4.87 4.15 -1.68
C GLY A 33 4.53 4.16 -0.19
N VAL A 34 3.77 3.17 0.30
CA VAL A 34 3.46 3.05 1.74
C VAL A 34 4.71 2.72 2.55
N GLN A 35 5.60 1.87 2.02
CA GLN A 35 6.89 1.57 2.65
C GLN A 35 7.77 2.82 2.73
N ALA A 36 7.84 3.60 1.65
CA ALA A 36 8.58 4.85 1.61
C ALA A 36 8.06 5.85 2.63
N VAL A 37 6.73 6.07 2.70
CA VAL A 37 6.12 6.93 3.73
C VAL A 37 6.46 6.44 5.13
N THR A 38 6.39 5.13 5.37
CA THR A 38 6.73 4.54 6.67
C THR A 38 8.19 4.85 7.04
N ALA A 39 9.11 4.74 6.07
CA ALA A 39 10.52 5.05 6.27
C ALA A 39 10.76 6.55 6.57
N THR A 40 10.09 7.44 5.82
CA THR A 40 10.14 8.89 6.05
C THR A 40 9.67 9.25 7.46
N LEU A 41 8.49 8.77 7.88
CA LEU A 41 7.95 9.05 9.22
C LEU A 41 8.81 8.43 10.33
N SER A 42 9.38 7.25 10.10
CA SER A 42 10.30 6.61 11.05
C SER A 42 11.59 7.41 11.21
N THR A 43 12.09 8.01 10.12
CA THR A 43 13.26 8.89 10.15
C THR A 43 13.00 10.12 11.02
N HIS A 44 11.85 10.78 10.86
CA HIS A 44 11.44 11.90 11.71
C HIS A 44 11.27 11.48 13.18
N LEU A 45 10.68 10.32 13.43
CA LEU A 45 10.50 9.79 14.77
C LEU A 45 11.85 9.56 15.48
N LEU A 46 12.84 9.00 14.77
CA LEU A 46 14.17 8.80 15.33
C LEU A 46 14.90 10.13 15.55
N ALA A 47 14.75 11.10 14.65
CA ALA A 47 15.34 12.43 14.78
C ALA A 47 14.74 13.24 15.95
N ALA A 48 13.52 12.91 16.39
CA ALA A 48 12.85 13.61 17.48
C ALA A 48 13.55 13.48 18.84
N ASP A 49 14.45 12.51 19.01
CA ASP A 49 15.27 12.36 20.21
C ASP A 49 16.21 13.56 20.40
N GLU A 50 16.84 14.03 19.31
CA GLU A 50 17.72 15.21 19.32
C GLU A 50 16.98 16.51 18.99
N GLN A 51 15.96 16.44 18.13
CA GLN A 51 15.21 17.58 17.61
C GLN A 51 13.72 17.38 17.83
N PRO A 52 13.17 17.73 19.02
CA PRO A 52 11.78 17.45 19.37
C PRO A 52 10.73 17.96 18.37
N ALA A 53 11.05 19.02 17.62
CA ALA A 53 10.20 19.58 16.57
C ALA A 53 9.94 18.60 15.40
N GLU A 54 10.83 17.63 15.15
CA GLU A 54 10.64 16.60 14.11
C GLU A 54 9.42 15.72 14.38
N LEU A 55 9.00 15.60 15.65
CA LEU A 55 7.78 14.86 16.01
C LEU A 55 6.51 15.46 15.39
N TYR A 56 6.50 16.77 15.12
CA TYR A 56 5.37 17.40 14.44
C TYR A 56 5.17 16.87 13.02
N LYS A 57 6.24 16.55 12.29
CA LYS A 57 6.13 15.98 10.93
C LYS A 57 5.48 14.61 10.96
N VAL A 58 5.75 13.82 12.01
CA VAL A 58 5.05 12.55 12.24
C VAL A 58 3.54 12.78 12.43
N GLY A 59 3.17 13.75 13.27
CA GLY A 59 1.76 14.12 13.50
C GLY A 59 1.04 14.63 12.24
N LEU A 60 1.69 15.54 11.49
CA LEU A 60 1.15 16.12 10.26
C LEU A 60 0.97 15.06 9.14
N GLY A 61 1.86 14.07 9.09
CA GLY A 61 1.78 12.95 8.15
C GLY A 61 0.79 11.85 8.55
N ALA A 62 0.53 11.65 9.84
CA ALA A 62 -0.22 10.50 10.37
C ALA A 62 -1.63 10.35 9.77
N VAL A 63 -2.38 11.44 9.65
CA VAL A 63 -3.77 11.42 9.13
C VAL A 63 -3.83 11.13 7.63
N ARG A 64 -2.72 11.31 6.90
CA ARG A 64 -2.59 10.90 5.48
C ARG A 64 -2.07 9.48 5.35
N PHE A 65 -1.19 9.07 6.26
CA PHE A 65 -0.62 7.74 6.28
C PHE A 65 -1.65 6.67 6.63
N LEU A 66 -2.51 6.90 7.63
CA LEU A 66 -3.52 5.93 8.05
C LEU A 66 -4.47 5.48 6.92
N PRO A 67 -5.15 6.39 6.18
CA PRO A 67 -5.99 5.99 5.05
C PRO A 67 -5.17 5.39 3.90
N ALA A 68 -3.92 5.83 3.68
CA ALA A 68 -3.06 5.23 2.66
C ALA A 68 -2.78 3.74 2.91
N VAL A 69 -2.52 3.36 4.17
CA VAL A 69 -2.39 1.95 4.57
C VAL A 69 -3.73 1.23 4.39
N GLY A 70 -4.84 1.89 4.72
CA GLY A 70 -6.19 1.35 4.49
C GLY A 70 -6.45 1.01 3.03
N ASP A 71 -6.21 1.96 2.12
CA ASP A 71 -6.40 1.78 0.68
C ASP A 71 -5.50 0.67 0.13
N LEU A 72 -4.26 0.55 0.61
CA LEU A 72 -3.38 -0.56 0.24
C LEU A 72 -3.98 -1.92 0.65
N LEU A 73 -4.45 -2.05 1.89
CA LEU A 73 -5.04 -3.29 2.40
C LEU A 73 -6.36 -3.64 1.68
N VAL A 74 -7.21 -2.64 1.43
CA VAL A 74 -8.45 -2.81 0.65
C VAL A 74 -8.12 -3.27 -0.77
N GLY A 75 -7.16 -2.62 -1.44
CA GLY A 75 -6.71 -3.01 -2.77
C GLY A 75 -6.20 -4.45 -2.79
N TRP A 76 -5.38 -4.84 -1.82
CA TRP A 76 -4.91 -6.22 -1.68
C TRP A 76 -6.06 -7.22 -1.52
N GLN A 77 -7.02 -6.94 -0.64
CA GLN A 77 -8.15 -7.85 -0.39
C GLN A 77 -9.04 -7.99 -1.63
N LEU A 78 -9.29 -6.90 -2.36
CA LEU A 78 -10.06 -6.92 -3.61
C LEU A 78 -9.36 -7.75 -4.68
N LEU A 79 -8.05 -7.61 -4.83
CA LEU A 79 -7.26 -8.41 -5.76
C LEU A 79 -7.25 -9.89 -5.39
N HIS A 80 -7.17 -10.21 -4.10
CA HIS A 80 -7.26 -11.59 -3.62
C HIS A 80 -8.64 -12.20 -3.96
N GLN A 81 -9.74 -11.47 -3.76
CA GLN A 81 -11.08 -11.93 -4.14
C GLN A 81 -11.25 -12.07 -5.66
N ALA A 82 -10.68 -11.15 -6.45
CA ALA A 82 -10.68 -11.24 -7.90
C ALA A 82 -9.89 -12.46 -8.41
N GLN A 83 -8.79 -12.81 -7.74
CA GLN A 83 -8.01 -14.01 -8.08
C GLN A 83 -8.81 -15.30 -7.80
N ILE A 84 -9.51 -15.36 -6.67
CA ILE A 84 -10.41 -16.49 -6.37
C ILE A 84 -11.50 -16.58 -7.44
N ALA A 85 -12.12 -15.45 -7.79
CA ALA A 85 -13.15 -15.38 -8.82
C ALA A 85 -12.67 -15.91 -10.18
N LEU A 86 -11.45 -15.52 -10.60
CA LEU A 86 -10.84 -16.04 -11.84
C LEU A 86 -10.64 -17.56 -11.79
N THR A 87 -10.13 -18.09 -10.66
CA THR A 87 -9.93 -19.54 -10.49
C THR A 87 -11.24 -20.32 -10.59
N GLU A 88 -12.32 -19.82 -9.99
CA GLU A 88 -13.64 -20.48 -10.04
C GLU A 88 -14.24 -20.42 -11.45
N LEU A 89 -14.09 -19.29 -12.16
CA LEU A 89 -14.51 -19.17 -13.56
C LEU A 89 -13.74 -20.18 -14.45
N ASP A 90 -12.43 -20.31 -14.27
CA ASP A 90 -11.60 -21.28 -14.99
C ASP A 90 -11.97 -22.74 -14.67
N ALA A 91 -12.48 -23.01 -13.46
CA ALA A 91 -12.95 -24.32 -13.03
C ALA A 91 -14.35 -24.70 -13.55
N GLY A 92 -15.02 -23.80 -14.29
CA GLY A 92 -16.36 -24.03 -14.82
C GLY A 92 -17.47 -23.70 -13.83
N ALA A 93 -17.40 -22.51 -13.22
CA ALA A 93 -18.43 -21.97 -12.33
C ALA A 93 -19.86 -22.12 -12.88
N THR A 94 -20.82 -22.24 -11.96
CA THR A 94 -22.25 -22.33 -12.31
C THR A 94 -22.74 -21.02 -12.93
N GLU A 95 -23.72 -21.07 -13.83
CA GLU A 95 -24.29 -19.86 -14.48
C GLU A 95 -24.79 -18.82 -13.46
N SER A 96 -25.25 -19.25 -12.27
CA SER A 96 -25.70 -18.34 -11.22
C SER A 96 -24.57 -17.54 -10.54
N ASP A 97 -23.33 -18.03 -10.58
CA ASP A 97 -22.20 -17.39 -9.89
C ASP A 97 -21.31 -16.54 -10.83
N VAL A 98 -21.42 -16.75 -12.15
CA VAL A 98 -20.58 -16.09 -13.17
C VAL A 98 -20.64 -14.56 -13.06
N ASP A 99 -21.84 -13.99 -12.92
CA ASP A 99 -22.02 -12.54 -12.85
C ASP A 99 -21.33 -11.96 -11.60
N SER A 100 -21.49 -12.62 -10.44
CA SER A 100 -20.85 -12.19 -9.19
C SER A 100 -19.31 -12.25 -9.26
N TYR A 101 -18.75 -13.25 -9.95
CA TYR A 101 -17.30 -13.34 -10.16
C TYR A 101 -16.78 -12.22 -11.07
N HIS A 102 -17.49 -11.91 -12.16
CA HIS A 102 -17.13 -10.78 -13.02
C HIS A 102 -17.21 -9.44 -12.28
N GLU A 103 -18.21 -9.24 -11.42
CA GLU A 103 -18.31 -8.04 -10.58
C GLU A 103 -17.10 -7.87 -9.67
N LYS A 104 -16.66 -8.94 -8.98
CA LYS A 104 -15.46 -8.90 -8.12
C LYS A 104 -14.21 -8.49 -8.88
N ILE A 105 -14.03 -9.03 -10.09
CA ILE A 105 -12.91 -8.67 -10.96
C ILE A 105 -13.00 -7.20 -11.38
N ALA A 106 -14.17 -6.73 -11.79
CA ALA A 106 -14.39 -5.35 -12.22
C ALA A 106 -14.12 -4.34 -11.10
N VAL A 107 -14.60 -4.62 -9.88
CA VAL A 107 -14.36 -3.77 -8.70
C VAL A 107 -12.88 -3.68 -8.37
N ALA A 108 -12.16 -4.81 -8.39
CA ALA A 108 -10.73 -4.84 -8.11
C ALA A 108 -9.92 -4.06 -9.17
N GLN A 109 -10.28 -4.19 -10.44
CA GLN A 109 -9.68 -3.42 -11.53
C GLN A 109 -9.95 -1.91 -11.39
N TYR A 110 -11.19 -1.54 -11.06
CA TYR A 110 -11.55 -0.13 -10.84
C TYR A 110 -10.75 0.46 -9.68
N PHE A 111 -10.72 -0.20 -8.53
CA PHE A 111 -10.03 0.29 -7.34
C PHE A 111 -8.53 0.48 -7.62
N THR A 112 -7.90 -0.50 -8.27
CA THR A 112 -6.47 -0.43 -8.58
C THR A 112 -6.15 0.73 -9.52
N ARG A 113 -7.03 1.05 -10.48
CA ARG A 113 -6.79 2.13 -11.46
C ARG A 113 -7.15 3.52 -10.96
N ASN A 114 -8.04 3.65 -9.98
CA ASN A 114 -8.61 4.93 -9.59
C ASN A 114 -8.28 5.34 -8.15
N VAL A 115 -7.93 4.40 -7.27
CA VAL A 115 -7.65 4.68 -5.85
C VAL A 115 -6.17 4.56 -5.56
N LEU A 116 -5.56 3.41 -5.86
CA LEU A 116 -4.15 3.16 -5.54
C LEU A 116 -3.14 4.19 -6.10
N PRO A 117 -3.34 4.80 -7.28
CA PRO A 117 -2.41 5.83 -7.77
C PRO A 117 -2.32 7.07 -6.86
N ALA A 118 -3.35 7.36 -6.07
CA ALA A 118 -3.34 8.48 -5.14
C ALA A 118 -2.30 8.32 -4.03
N LEU A 119 -1.86 7.09 -3.73
CA LEU A 119 -0.83 6.84 -2.73
C LEU A 119 0.52 7.46 -3.09
N ALA A 120 0.84 7.54 -4.39
CA ALA A 120 2.06 8.21 -4.86
C ALA A 120 2.03 9.73 -4.56
N ALA A 121 0.85 10.36 -4.66
CA ALA A 121 0.69 11.76 -4.28
C ALA A 121 0.80 11.95 -2.76
N THR A 122 0.21 11.03 -1.98
CA THR A 122 0.36 11.04 -0.51
C THR A 122 1.83 10.94 -0.10
N GLN A 123 2.59 10.04 -0.73
CA GLN A 123 4.03 9.93 -0.50
C GLN A 123 4.74 11.26 -0.81
N ALA A 124 4.53 11.82 -2.00
CA ALA A 124 5.17 13.07 -2.39
C ALA A 124 4.86 14.24 -1.44
N ILE A 125 3.62 14.32 -0.92
CA ILE A 125 3.22 15.33 0.05
C ILE A 125 3.96 15.16 1.39
N ILE A 126 4.09 13.92 1.87
CA ILE A 126 4.76 13.64 3.14
C ILE A 126 6.26 13.90 3.01
N ASP A 127 6.89 13.48 1.92
CA ASP A 127 8.32 13.70 1.65
C ASP A 127 8.66 15.19 1.53
N ALA A 128 7.73 16.01 1.02
CA ALA A 128 7.90 17.47 0.91
C ALA A 128 7.51 18.25 2.19
N GLY A 129 6.94 17.59 3.20
CA GLY A 129 6.43 18.23 4.41
C GLY A 129 7.56 18.78 5.29
N ASP A 130 7.67 20.11 5.38
CA ASP A 130 8.76 20.77 6.13
C ASP A 130 8.41 21.13 7.58
N GLY A 131 7.14 21.03 7.98
CA GLY A 131 6.69 21.29 9.35
C GLY A 131 6.57 22.79 9.71
N LYS A 132 6.85 23.72 8.80
CA LYS A 132 6.86 25.17 9.08
C LYS A 132 5.55 25.73 9.59
N ILE A 133 4.43 25.06 9.31
CA ILE A 133 3.12 25.44 9.84
C ILE A 133 3.10 25.47 11.38
N MET A 134 3.95 24.67 12.03
CA MET A 134 4.06 24.61 13.49
C MET A 134 4.97 25.70 14.09
N GLU A 135 5.68 26.46 13.25
CA GLU A 135 6.52 27.59 13.67
C GLU A 135 5.77 28.93 13.60
N LEU A 136 4.55 28.92 13.05
CA LEU A 136 3.72 30.12 12.93
C LEU A 136 3.19 30.54 14.30
N ASP A 137 3.13 31.85 14.51
CA ASP A 137 2.54 32.43 15.70
C ASP A 137 1.01 32.26 15.68
N ASP A 138 0.40 31.89 16.81
CA ASP A 138 -1.04 31.67 16.91
C ASP A 138 -1.88 32.90 16.51
N THR A 139 -1.32 34.10 16.56
CA THR A 139 -2.01 35.35 16.18
C THR A 139 -2.28 35.49 14.67
N VAL A 140 -1.76 34.59 13.82
CA VAL A 140 -1.97 34.63 12.37
C VAL A 140 -3.18 33.80 11.86
N PHE A 141 -3.89 33.12 12.77
CA PHE A 141 -5.07 32.29 12.48
C PHE A 141 -6.36 32.87 13.08
#